data_AF-A0A1N6WGT9-F1
#
_entry.id   AF-A0A1N6WGT9-F1
#
_cell.length_a   1.000
_cell.length_b   1.000
_cell.length_c   1.000
_cell.angle_alpha   90.00
_cell.angle_beta   90.00
_cell.angle_gamma   90.00
#
_symmetry.space_group_name_H-M   'P 1'
#
loop_
_entity.id
_entity.type
_entity.pdbx_description
1 polymer ?
#
loop_
_entity_poly.entity_id
_entity_poly.type
_entity_poly.pdbx_seq_one_letter_code
_entity_poly.pdbx_strand_id
1 'polypeptide(L)' 'MKLCERCNRPLKTQKSMDAFMGPVCKRKAAEEAARAEFERNQVTMDEVLNHAESEKSA' A
#
# COMPACT_ATOMS: atom_id res chain seq x y z
N MET A 1 9.73 -12.73 22.32
CA MET A 1 8.93 -11.73 21.55
C MET A 1 9.56 -11.59 20.18
N LYS A 2 8.77 -11.57 19.09
CA LYS A 2 9.31 -11.31 17.75
C LYS A 2 9.39 -9.80 17.50
N LEU A 3 10.39 -9.36 16.76
CA LEU A 3 10.58 -7.96 16.37
C LEU A 3 9.94 -7.70 15.00
N CYS A 4 9.44 -6.49 14.78
CA CYS A 4 9.02 -6.04 13.47
C CYS A 4 10.24 -5.88 12.55
N GLU A 5 10.26 -6.54 11.39
CA GLU A 5 11.39 -6.49 10.44
C GLU A 5 11.64 -5.09 9.85
N ARG A 6 10.65 -4.18 9.89
CA ARG A 6 10.76 -2.83 9.30
C ARG A 6 11.13 -1.74 10.29
N CYS A 7 10.87 -1.93 11.58
CA CYS A 7 11.11 -0.87 12.58
C CYS A 7 11.71 -1.36 13.89
N ASN A 8 12.06 -2.65 13.98
CA ASN A 8 12.68 -3.30 15.14
C ASN A 8 11.95 -3.10 16.47
N ARG A 9 10.66 -2.70 16.43
CA ARG A 9 9.82 -2.62 17.62
C ARG A 9 9.27 -4.00 17.97
N PRO A 10 9.13 -4.34 19.26
CA PRO A 10 8.55 -5.61 19.68
C PRO A 10 7.09 -5.70 19.23
N LEU A 11 6.73 -6.83 18.60
CA LEU A 11 5.36 -7.14 18.26
C LEU A 11 4.62 -7.54 19.53
N LYS A 12 3.57 -6.78 19.87
CA LYS A 12 2.87 -6.90 21.16
C LYS A 12 2.11 -8.22 21.34
N THR A 13 1.58 -8.80 20.27
CA THR A 13 0.68 -9.96 20.38
C THR A 13 0.83 -10.93 19.21
N GLN A 14 0.68 -12.23 19.49
CA GLN A 14 0.61 -13.28 18.47
C GLN A 14 -0.53 -13.01 17.47
N LYS A 15 -1.68 -12.50 17.95
CA LYS A 15 -2.78 -12.00 17.10
C LYS A 15 -2.35 -11.00 16.02
N SER A 16 -1.37 -10.13 16.30
CA SER A 16 -0.88 -9.17 15.29
C SER A 16 -0.07 -9.84 14.17
N MET A 17 0.50 -11.02 14.45
CA MET A 17 1.22 -11.84 13.47
C MET A 17 0.26 -12.73 12.67
N ASP A 18 -0.79 -13.26 13.32
CA ASP A 18 -1.74 -14.18 12.70
C ASP A 18 -2.77 -13.46 11.82
N ALA A 19 -2.97 -12.14 12.00
CA ALA A 19 -3.92 -11.34 11.22
C ALA A 19 -3.46 -11.05 9.77
N PHE A 20 -2.69 -11.95 9.15
CA PHE A 20 -2.13 -11.84 7.80
C PHE A 20 -1.21 -10.62 7.57
N MET A 21 -0.73 -9.96 8.63
CA MET A 21 0.15 -8.79 8.53
C MET A 21 1.64 -9.17 8.44
N GLY A 22 1.98 -10.46 8.43
CA GLY A 22 3.36 -10.94 8.29
C GLY A 22 4.27 -10.57 9.47
N PRO A 23 5.60 -10.48 9.26
CA PRO A 23 6.56 -10.14 10.31
C PRO A 23 6.68 -8.63 10.58
N VAL A 24 5.69 -7.83 10.13
CA VAL A 24 5.69 -6.36 10.29
C VAL A 24 4.58 -5.91 11.23
N CYS A 25 4.77 -4.77 11.89
CA CYS A 25 3.76 -4.24 12.81
C CYS A 25 2.55 -3.69 12.04
N LYS A 26 1.37 -3.71 12.68
CA LYS A 26 0.09 -3.22 12.12
C LYS A 26 0.20 -1.86 11.42
N ARG A 27 0.97 -0.93 12.00
CA ARG A 27 1.19 0.40 11.40
C ARG A 27 1.89 0.30 10.04
N LYS A 28 2.95 -0.51 9.94
CA LYS A 28 3.70 -0.67 8.68
C LYS A 28 2.91 -1.46 7.63
N ALA A 29 2.16 -2.46 8.05
CA ALA A 29 1.22 -3.14 7.16
C ALA A 29 0.17 -2.18 6.59
N ALA A 30 -0.40 -1.30 7.42
CA ALA A 30 -1.36 -0.28 6.97
C ALA A 30 -0.73 0.76 6.02
N GLU A 31 0.47 1.25 6.32
CA GLU A 31 1.22 2.14 5.42
C GLU A 31 1.47 1.49 4.04
N GLU A 32 1.76 0.20 4.01
CA GLU A 32 2.03 -0.53 2.77
C GLU A 32 0.75 -0.76 1.95
N ALA A 33 -0.34 -1.12 2.62
CA ALA A 33 -1.66 -1.21 1.98
C ALA A 33 -2.08 0.14 1.38
N ALA A 34 -1.89 1.23 2.13
CA ALA A 34 -2.19 2.59 1.65
C ALA A 34 -1.31 3.00 0.46
N ARG A 35 -0.02 2.64 0.49
CA ARG A 35 0.89 2.91 -0.63
C ARG A 35 0.51 2.12 -1.88
N ALA A 36 0.16 0.84 -1.73
CA ALA A 36 -0.29 0.00 -2.84
C ALA A 36 -1.63 0.48 -3.43
N GLU A 37 -2.51 1.06 -2.62
CA GLU A 37 -3.72 1.72 -3.11
C GLU A 37 -3.41 3.02 -3.86
N PHE A 38 -2.52 3.85 -3.30
CA PHE A 38 -2.07 5.07 -3.97
C PHE A 38 -1.40 4.79 -5.32
N GLU A 39 -0.49 3.82 -5.38
CA GLU A 39 0.19 3.39 -6.61
C GLU A 39 -0.80 2.87 -7.66
N ARG A 40 -1.83 2.10 -7.26
CA ARG A 40 -2.87 1.61 -8.17
C ARG A 40 -3.76 2.73 -8.73
N ASN A 41 -3.96 3.80 -7.97
CA ASN A 41 -4.82 4.92 -8.36
C ASN A 41 -4.06 6.02 -9.11
N GLN A 42 -2.74 5.87 -9.33
CA GLN A 42 -2.00 6.81 -10.16
C GLN A 42 -2.36 6.60 -11.63
N VAL A 43 -2.78 7.70 -12.28
CA VAL A 43 -2.89 7.79 -13.74
C VAL A 43 -1.73 8.58 -14.28
N THR A 44 -1.20 8.18 -15.43
CA THR A 44 -0.10 8.90 -16.09
C THR A 44 -0.63 10.13 -16.83
N MET A 45 0.23 11.12 -17.06
CA MET A 45 -0.17 12.29 -17.87
C MET A 45 -0.53 11.88 -19.29
N ASP A 46 0.17 10.88 -19.85
CA ASP A 46 -0.12 10.34 -21.17
C ASP A 46 -1.50 9.68 -21.22
N GLU A 47 -1.91 8.93 -20.18
CA GLU A 47 -3.27 8.38 -20.08
C GLU A 47 -4.33 9.48 -20.06
N VAL A 48 -4.10 10.55 -19.30
CA VAL A 48 -5.05 11.68 -19.22
C VAL A 48 -5.14 12.43 -20.55
N LEU A 49 -4.00 12.70 -21.20
CA LEU A 49 -3.95 13.41 -22.46
C LEU A 49 -4.59 12.59 -23.59
N ASN A 50 -4.31 11.29 -23.67
CA ASN A 50 -4.91 10.40 -24.66
C ASN A 50 -6.43 10.26 -24.46
N HIS A 51 -6.92 10.21 -23.21
CA HIS A 51 -8.36 10.20 -22.93
C HIS A 51 -9.01 11.50 -23.43
N ALA A 52 -8.41 12.66 -23.13
CA ALA A 52 -8.94 13.96 -23.55
C ALA A 52 -8.93 14.16 -25.08
N GLU A 53 -7.99 13.57 -25.81
CA GLU A 53 -7.98 13.59 -27.28
C GLU A 53 -9.03 12.65 -27.88
N SER A 54 -9.27 11.49 -27.26
CA SER A 54 -10.31 10.55 -27.68
C SER A 54 -11.73 11.12 -27.51
N GLU A 55 -11.97 11.90 -26.46
CA GLU A 55 -13.26 12.57 -26.22
C GLU A 55 -13.51 13.76 -27.14
N LYS A 56 -12.47 14.40 -27.69
CA LYS A 56 -12.58 15.51 -28.65
C LYS A 56 -12.78 15.05 -30.09
N SER A 57 -12.51 13.77 -30.36
CA SER A 57 -12.56 13.17 -31.70
C SER A 57 -13.84 12.35 -31.93
N ALA A 58 -14.73 12.28 -30.93
CA ALA A 58 -16.05 11.65 -30.97
C ALA A 58 -17.15 12.72 -31.06
#